data_AF-A0A178W533-F1
#
_entry.id   AF-A0A178W533-F1
#
_cell.length_a   1.000
_cell.length_b   1.000
_cell.length_c   1.000
_cell.angle_alpha   90.00
_cell.angle_beta   90.00
_cell.angle_gamma   90.00
#
_symmetry.space_group_name_H-M   'P 1'
#
loop_
_entity.id
_entity.type
_entity.pdbx_description
1 polymer ?
#
loop_
_entity_poly.entity_id
_entity_poly.type
_entity_poly.pdbx_seq_one_letter_code
_entity_poly.pdbx_strand_id
1 'polypeptide(L)'
;MVRVYTSEGIFQELRQARDSFIQTSVGFEKETKILLPKIIYNYAKDTSLDMGELFSTVSECLTESQRTTMRRIVKKKQERCIRWVHDESKFRYVIHSELVRGSLEI
;
A
#
# COMPACT_ATOMS: atom_id res chain seq x y z
N MET A 1 5.55 30.18 8.65
CA MET A 1 4.28 29.53 9.03
C MET A 1 4.62 28.15 9.61
N VAL A 2 4.29 27.88 10.88
CA VAL A 2 4.61 26.60 11.53
C VAL A 2 3.45 25.64 11.32
N ARG A 3 3.71 24.43 10.80
CA ARG A 3 2.69 23.37 10.74
C ARG A 3 2.52 22.77 12.14
N VAL A 4 1.32 22.87 12.68
CA VAL A 4 0.96 22.23 13.95
C VAL A 4 0.42 20.84 13.63
N TYR A 5 1.09 19.81 14.15
CA TYR A 5 0.67 18.43 13.98
C TYR A 5 0.03 17.91 15.26
N THR A 6 -1.17 17.36 15.14
CA THR A 6 -1.81 16.59 16.20
C THR A 6 -1.53 15.11 15.99
N SER A 7 -1.50 14.33 17.07
CA SER A 7 -1.35 12.88 16.98
C SER A 7 -2.43 12.26 16.07
N GLU A 8 -3.68 12.69 16.25
CA GLU A 8 -4.82 12.25 15.44
C GLU A 8 -4.63 12.55 13.94
N GLY A 9 -4.19 13.77 13.60
CA GLY A 9 -3.92 14.17 12.21
C GLY A 9 -2.83 13.30 11.58
N ILE A 10 -1.73 13.07 12.30
CA ILE A 10 -0.64 12.19 11.83
C ILE A 10 -1.16 10.77 11.59
N PHE A 11 -1.93 10.20 12.52
CA PHE A 11 -2.47 8.85 12.34
C PHE A 11 -3.41 8.75 11.15
N GLN A 12 -4.21 9.78 10.89
CA GLN A 12 -5.07 9.83 9.72
C GLN A 12 -4.27 9.89 8.42
N GLU A 13 -3.27 10.76 8.35
CA GLU A 13 -2.39 10.86 7.18
C GLU A 13 -1.66 9.54 6.90
N LEU A 14 -1.15 8.87 7.96
CA LEU A 14 -0.50 7.57 7.84
C LEU A 14 -1.45 6.48 7.33
N ARG A 15 -2.70 6.44 7.83
CA ARG A 15 -3.71 5.50 7.33
C ARG A 15 -4.02 5.74 5.85
N GLN A 16 -4.20 7.00 5.45
CA GLN A 16 -4.45 7.35 4.05
C GLN A 16 -3.27 6.98 3.14
N ALA A 17 -2.03 7.25 3.58
CA ALA A 17 -0.84 6.90 2.85
C ALA A 17 -0.69 5.37 2.69
N ARG A 18 -0.96 4.62 3.77
CA ARG A 18 -0.99 3.14 3.74
C ARG A 18 -2.02 2.63 2.74
N ASP A 19 -3.25 3.14 2.80
CA ASP A 19 -4.34 2.68 1.93
C ASP A 19 -4.02 2.98 0.46
N SER A 20 -3.54 4.20 0.16
CA SER A 20 -3.11 4.58 -1.18
C SER A 20 -1.94 3.74 -1.70
N PHE A 21 -0.96 3.42 -0.84
CA PHE A 21 0.14 2.54 -1.19
C PHE A 21 -0.36 1.14 -1.56
N ILE A 22 -1.22 0.54 -0.73
CA ILE A 22 -1.75 -0.80 -0.99
C ILE A 22 -2.58 -0.81 -2.27
N GLN A 23 -3.47 0.17 -2.48
CA GLN A 23 -4.29 0.25 -3.69
C GLN A 23 -3.46 0.35 -4.98
N THR A 24 -2.35 1.09 -4.92
CA THR A 24 -1.49 1.32 -6.09
C THR A 24 -0.56 0.13 -6.35
N SER A 25 -0.04 -0.47 -5.28
CA SER A 25 1.00 -1.50 -5.39
C SER A 25 0.44 -2.92 -5.54
N VAL A 26 -0.82 -3.17 -5.16
CA VAL A 26 -1.46 -4.48 -5.36
C VAL A 26 -1.91 -4.62 -6.82
N GLY A 27 -1.35 -5.63 -7.50
CA GLY A 27 -1.69 -5.98 -8.88
C GLY A 27 -2.51 -7.26 -8.98
N PHE A 28 -3.21 -7.43 -10.10
CA PHE A 28 -3.96 -8.64 -10.42
C PHE A 28 -3.56 -9.15 -11.81
N GLU A 29 -2.97 -10.34 -11.87
CA GLU A 29 -2.49 -10.93 -13.12
C GLU A 29 -3.50 -11.97 -13.64
N LYS A 30 -4.08 -11.69 -14.81
CA LYS A 30 -4.98 -12.60 -15.56
C LYS A 30 -6.11 -13.19 -14.70
N GLU A 31 -6.57 -12.49 -13.67
CA GLU A 31 -7.51 -12.98 -12.65
C GLU A 31 -7.14 -14.33 -12.01
N THR A 32 -5.84 -14.67 -11.96
CA THR A 32 -5.35 -15.94 -11.38
C THR A 32 -4.35 -15.73 -10.27
N LYS A 33 -3.67 -14.58 -10.26
CA LYS A 33 -2.68 -14.26 -9.23
C LYS A 33 -2.85 -12.84 -8.71
N ILE A 34 -2.58 -12.69 -7.42
CA ILE A 34 -2.47 -11.43 -6.70
C ILE A 34 -0.98 -11.11 -6.62
N LEU A 35 -0.60 -9.95 -7.11
CA LEU A 35 0.76 -9.43 -7.04
C LEU A 35 0.86 -8.58 -5.78
N LEU A 36 1.66 -9.03 -4.81
CA LEU A 36 1.89 -8.29 -3.56
C LEU A 36 3.37 -7.87 -3.48
N PRO A 37 3.65 -6.60 -3.15
CA PRO A 37 5.00 -6.14 -2.82
C PRO A 37 5.61 -6.95 -1.68
N LYS A 38 6.92 -7.21 -1.75
CA LYS A 38 7.65 -7.98 -0.73
C LYS A 38 7.61 -7.34 0.67
N ILE A 39 7.40 -6.03 0.77
CA ILE A 39 7.21 -5.36 2.07
C ILE A 39 5.96 -5.89 2.81
N ILE A 40 4.91 -6.29 2.09
CA ILE A 40 3.70 -6.88 2.69
C ILE A 40 3.99 -8.27 3.27
N TYR A 41 4.89 -9.04 2.64
CA TYR A 41 5.36 -10.31 3.19
C TYR A 41 6.11 -10.11 4.51
N ASN A 42 7.03 -9.14 4.55
CA ASN A 42 7.78 -8.82 5.77
C ASN A 42 6.82 -8.34 6.88
N TYR A 43 5.87 -7.46 6.55
CA TYR A 43 4.85 -7.02 7.49
C TYR A 43 4.08 -8.20 8.10
N ALA A 44 3.59 -9.14 7.28
CA ALA A 44 2.88 -10.32 7.77
C ALA A 44 3.75 -11.17 8.71
N LYS A 45 5.03 -11.33 8.37
CA LYS A 45 6.00 -12.06 9.20
C LYS A 45 6.24 -11.36 10.54
N ASP A 46 6.46 -10.05 10.53
CA ASP A 46 6.78 -9.25 11.72
C ASP A 46 5.57 -9.13 12.66
N THR A 47 4.36 -9.17 12.10
CA THR A 47 3.09 -9.13 12.85
C THR A 47 2.50 -10.51 13.13
N SER A 48 3.17 -11.59 12.68
CA SER A 48 2.70 -12.97 12.81
C SER A 48 1.30 -13.23 12.23
N LEU A 49 0.91 -12.48 11.20
CA LEU A 49 -0.38 -12.67 10.53
C LEU A 49 -0.39 -13.95 9.71
N ASP A 50 -1.48 -14.70 9.81
CA ASP A 50 -1.75 -15.76 8.86
C ASP A 50 -2.19 -15.21 7.49
N MET A 51 -2.32 -16.10 6.50
CA MET A 51 -2.69 -15.70 5.14
C MET A 51 -4.11 -15.13 5.04
N GLY A 52 -5.05 -15.61 5.86
CA GLY A 52 -6.41 -15.11 5.92
C GLY A 52 -6.48 -13.71 6.51
N GLU A 53 -5.78 -13.48 7.62
CA GLU A 53 -5.66 -12.17 8.27
C GLU A 53 -4.95 -11.16 7.37
N LEU A 54 -3.92 -11.61 6.64
CA LEU A 54 -3.25 -10.81 5.63
C LEU A 54 -4.20 -10.38 4.52
N PHE A 55 -4.99 -11.32 3.98
CA PHE A 55 -5.98 -11.00 2.95
C PHE A 55 -7.06 -10.05 3.48
N SER A 56 -7.51 -10.22 4.72
CA SER A 56 -8.47 -9.29 5.35
C SER A 56 -7.89 -7.88 5.40
N THR A 57 -6.69 -7.74 5.97
CA THR A 57 -5.99 -6.46 6.13
C THR A 57 -5.76 -5.75 4.79
N VAL A 58 -5.28 -6.49 3.78
CA VAL A 58 -5.10 -5.94 2.43
C VAL A 58 -6.46 -5.56 1.83
N SER A 59 -7.50 -6.37 2.00
CA SER A 59 -8.83 -6.12 1.43
C SER A 59 -9.46 -4.82 1.94
N GLU A 60 -9.27 -4.48 3.21
CA GLU A 60 -9.81 -3.26 3.82
C GLU A 60 -9.26 -1.99 3.16
N CYS A 61 -8.03 -2.07 2.64
CA CYS A 61 -7.37 -0.96 1.96
C CYS A 61 -7.76 -0.86 0.48
N LEU A 62 -8.27 -1.93 -0.14
CA LEU A 62 -8.56 -1.97 -1.58
C LEU A 62 -9.88 -1.26 -1.96
N THR A 63 -10.00 -0.87 -3.22
CA THR A 63 -11.28 -0.43 -3.81
C THR A 63 -12.24 -1.62 -3.99
N GLU A 64 -13.55 -1.37 -4.14
CA GLU A 64 -14.55 -2.45 -4.23
C GLU A 64 -14.31 -3.40 -5.42
N SER A 65 -13.85 -2.87 -6.55
CA SER A 65 -13.50 -3.65 -7.74
C SER A 65 -12.30 -4.57 -7.49
N GLN A 66 -11.26 -4.05 -6.85
CA GLN A 66 -10.08 -4.82 -6.45
C GLN A 66 -10.43 -5.88 -5.39
N ARG A 67 -11.25 -5.54 -4.38
CA ARG A 67 -11.73 -6.50 -3.36
C ARG A 67 -12.48 -7.66 -4.00
N THR A 68 -13.39 -7.38 -4.93
CA THR A 68 -14.17 -8.40 -5.64
C THR A 68 -13.26 -9.34 -6.44
N THR A 69 -12.26 -8.78 -7.13
CA THR A 69 -11.27 -9.54 -7.89
C THR A 69 -10.43 -10.43 -6.97
N MET A 70 -9.91 -9.87 -5.87
CA MET A 70 -9.13 -10.61 -4.88
C MET A 70 -9.94 -11.78 -4.30
N ARG A 71 -11.19 -11.54 -3.90
CA ARG A 71 -12.10 -12.57 -3.37
C ARG A 71 -12.33 -13.70 -4.36
N ARG A 72 -12.46 -13.40 -5.65
CA ARG A 72 -12.62 -14.40 -6.72
C ARG A 72 -11.37 -15.28 -6.86
N ILE A 73 -10.18 -14.69 -6.80
CA ILE A 73 -8.91 -15.41 -6.92
C ILE A 73 -8.68 -16.32 -5.71
N VAL A 74 -8.82 -15.78 -4.49
CA VAL A 74 -8.60 -16.52 -3.24
C VAL A 74 -9.54 -17.72 -3.13
N LYS A 75 -10.82 -17.56 -3.52
CA LYS A 75 -11.78 -18.67 -3.57
C LYS A 75 -11.39 -19.79 -4.54
N LYS A 76 -10.73 -19.47 -5.66
CA LYS A 76 -10.39 -20.44 -6.72
C LYS A 76 -9.09 -21.20 -6.46
N LYS A 77 -8.09 -20.60 -5.80
CA LYS A 77 -6.74 -21.20 -5.61
C LYS A 77 -6.06 -20.71 -4.32
N GLN A 78 -6.42 -21.27 -3.17
CA GLN A 78 -5.86 -20.81 -1.89
C GLN A 78 -4.34 -20.99 -1.77
N GLU A 79 -3.76 -22.07 -2.29
CA GLU A 79 -2.38 -22.43 -1.95
C GLU A 79 -1.29 -21.68 -2.76
N ARG A 80 -1.61 -21.06 -3.91
CA ARG A 80 -0.60 -20.43 -4.80
C ARG A 80 -1.09 -19.17 -5.53
N CYS A 81 -2.08 -18.46 -4.98
CA CYS A 81 -2.60 -17.25 -5.62
C CYS A 81 -1.67 -16.04 -5.49
N ILE A 82 -0.75 -16.00 -4.52
CA ILE A 82 0.15 -14.86 -4.33
C ILE A 82 1.42 -15.03 -5.17
N ARG A 83 1.79 -13.97 -5.90
CA ARG A 83 3.12 -13.77 -6.44
C ARG A 83 3.74 -12.56 -5.74
N TRP A 84 4.80 -12.80 -4.98
CA TRP A 84 5.58 -11.72 -4.39
C TRP A 84 6.39 -11.01 -5.48
N VAL A 85 6.20 -9.70 -5.59
CA VAL A 85 6.95 -8.86 -6.52
C VAL A 85 8.00 -8.06 -5.76
N HIS A 86 9.16 -7.88 -6.39
CA HIS A 86 10.18 -7.01 -5.84
C HIS A 86 9.62 -5.59 -5.83
N ASP A 87 9.89 -4.86 -4.75
CA ASP A 87 9.53 -3.46 -4.67
C ASP A 87 10.40 -2.68 -5.67
N GLU A 88 9.80 -1.99 -6.63
CA GLU A 88 10.50 -0.94 -7.36
C GLU A 88 10.41 0.32 -6.52
N SER A 89 11.33 0.52 -5.57
CA SER A 89 11.40 1.74 -4.76
C SER A 89 11.91 2.95 -5.58
N LYS A 90 11.63 2.99 -6.88
CA LYS A 90 11.94 4.12 -7.77
C LYS A 90 10.94 5.23 -7.48
N PHE A 91 11.20 6.01 -6.44
CA PHE A 91 10.47 7.24 -6.22
C PHE A 91 10.99 8.34 -7.17
N ARG A 92 10.07 9.12 -7.72
CA ARG A 92 10.39 10.36 -8.44
C ARG A 92 10.06 11.52 -7.53
N TYR A 93 11.08 12.28 -7.12
CA TYR A 93 10.84 13.53 -6.41
C TYR A 93 10.24 14.57 -7.35
N VAL A 94 9.13 15.15 -6.95
CA VAL A 94 8.61 16.38 -7.55
C VAL A 94 8.79 17.47 -6.49
N ILE A 95 9.84 18.27 -6.65
CA ILE A 95 10.07 19.43 -5.81
C ILE A 95 9.29 20.58 -6.44
N HIS A 96 8.21 21.01 -5.79
CA HIS A 96 7.48 22.20 -6.21
C HIS A 96 8.40 23.42 -6.08
N SER A 97 8.66 24.11 -7.18
CA SER A 97 9.58 25.27 -7.25
C SER A 97 9.19 26.42 -6.31
N GLU A 98 7.91 26.50 -5.94
CA GLU A 98 7.36 27.46 -4.98
C GLU A 98 7.91 27.25 -3.55
N LEU A 99 8.28 26.01 -3.19
CA LEU A 99 8.84 25.68 -1.88
C LEU A 99 10.34 26.01 -1.76
N VAL A 100 11.02 26.23 -2.89
CA VAL A 100 12.46 26.57 -2.95
C VAL A 100 12.68 28.07 -2.79
N ARG A 101 11.66 28.89 -3.06
CA ARG A 101 11.79 30.35 -3.17
C ARG A 101 11.96 31.08 -1.82
N GLY A 102 11.77 30.39 -0.69
CA GLY A 102 11.96 30.96 0.66
C GLY A 102 13.40 30.88 1.20
N SER A 103 14.37 30.42 0.42
CA SER A 103 15.78 30.26 0.85
C SER A 103 16.77 31.18 0.11
N LEU A 104 16.27 32.15 -0.66
CA LEU A 104 17.06 33.13 -1.40
C LEU A 104 16.56 34.55 -1.09
N GLU A 105 16.59 34.91 0.19
CA GLU A 105 16.69 36.30 0.62
C GLU A 105 17.96 36.42 1.47
N ILE A 106 19.09 36.67 0.80
CA ILE A 106 20.32 37.23 1.37
C ILE A 106 20.51 38.60 0.73
#